data_AF-A0A0D6L7W9-F1
#
_entry.id   AF-A0A0D6L7W9-F1
#
_cell.length_a   1.000
_cell.length_b   1.000
_cell.length_c   1.000
_cell.angle_alpha   90.00
_cell.angle_beta   90.00
_cell.angle_gamma   90.00
#
_symmetry.space_group_name_H-M   'P 1'
#
loop_
_entity.id
_entity.type
_entity.pdbx_description
1 polymer ?
#
loop_
_entity_poly.entity_id
_entity_poly.type
_entity_poly.pdbx_seq_one_letter_code
_entity_poly.pdbx_strand_id
1 'polypeptide(L)'
;MSTEEHLVIYPKSKQEWRDWLLENHTLKNAVWVVFYKKKVNKPTISWSDSVDEALCFGWIDSVKKTMDAERSVQFFSKRKPNSTWSKINKLKVELLIEEGRMTKAGSEQICKKNVAPMGCIGKTTGNPAEQNQRNSMECIPATKTKTI
;
A
#
# COMPACT_ATOMS: atom_id res chain seq x y z
N MET A 1 -3.32 30.74 -0.47
CA MET A 1 -2.58 29.94 -1.48
C MET A 1 -1.38 29.38 -0.77
N SER A 2 -1.49 28.16 -0.24
CA SER A 2 -0.46 27.60 0.64
C SER A 2 0.74 27.16 -0.20
N THR A 3 1.90 27.73 0.13
CA THR A 3 3.22 27.33 -0.37
C THR A 3 3.50 25.93 0.18
N GLU A 4 2.98 24.89 -0.48
CA GLU A 4 3.41 23.53 -0.15
C GLU A 4 4.86 23.42 -0.58
N GLU A 5 5.77 23.46 0.38
CA GLU A 5 7.14 22.99 0.21
C GLU A 5 7.05 21.60 -0.42
N HIS A 6 7.41 21.51 -1.69
CA HIS A 6 7.40 20.26 -2.41
C HIS A 6 8.42 19.33 -1.77
N LEU A 7 7.94 18.38 -0.97
CA LEU A 7 8.77 17.36 -0.35
C LEU A 7 9.51 16.57 -1.43
N VAL A 8 10.84 16.57 -1.38
CA VAL A 8 11.72 15.92 -2.35
C VAL A 8 12.65 14.96 -1.62
N ILE A 9 12.77 13.73 -2.12
CA ILE A 9 13.63 12.70 -1.53
C ILE A 9 14.53 12.03 -2.57
N TYR A 10 15.61 11.42 -2.10
CA TYR A 10 16.68 10.83 -2.93
C TYR A 10 16.96 9.36 -2.54
N PRO A 11 15.98 8.45 -2.66
CA PRO A 11 16.18 7.06 -2.32
C PRO A 11 17.23 6.41 -3.23
N LYS A 12 18.24 5.81 -2.61
CA LYS A 12 19.36 5.15 -3.30
C LYS A 12 19.01 3.71 -3.68
N SER A 13 17.99 3.13 -3.06
CA SER A 13 17.57 1.74 -3.25
C SER A 13 16.06 1.57 -3.15
N LYS A 14 15.58 0.40 -3.58
CA LYS A 14 14.20 -0.05 -3.38
C LYS A 14 13.79 -0.06 -1.90
N GLN A 15 14.69 -0.49 -1.02
CA GLN A 15 14.43 -0.59 0.41
C GLN A 15 14.25 0.79 1.04
N GLU A 16 15.14 1.74 0.75
CA GLU A 16 15.03 3.12 1.28
C GLU A 16 13.71 3.79 0.88
N TRP A 17 13.23 3.54 -0.34
CA TRP A 17 11.93 4.04 -0.78
C TRP A 17 10.76 3.37 -0.05
N ARG A 18 10.83 2.04 0.13
CA ARG A 18 9.81 1.28 0.87
C ARG A 18 9.73 1.73 2.33
N ASP A 19 10.86 1.97 2.98
CA ASP A 19 10.92 2.44 4.38
C ASP A 19 10.31 3.84 4.52
N TRP A 20 10.64 4.74 3.59
CA TRP A 20 10.00 6.07 3.55
C TRP A 20 8.49 5.97 3.39
N LEU A 21 8.01 5.12 2.48
CA LEU A 21 6.58 4.90 2.28
C LEU A 21 5.93 4.32 3.53
N LEU A 22 6.56 3.35 4.20
CA LEU A 22 6.04 2.76 5.43
C LEU A 22 5.72 3.83 6.48
N GLU A 23 6.62 4.78 6.68
CA GLU A 23 6.48 5.86 7.64
C GLU A 23 5.52 6.97 7.17
N ASN A 24 5.49 7.27 5.87
CA ASN A 24 4.89 8.52 5.35
C ASN A 24 3.63 8.33 4.51
N HIS A 25 3.29 7.12 4.07
CA HIS A 25 2.21 6.88 3.11
C HIS A 25 0.83 7.34 3.60
N THR A 26 0.60 7.44 4.92
CA THR A 26 -0.63 7.99 5.52
C THR A 26 -0.49 9.47 5.88
N LEU A 27 0.71 9.94 6.22
CA LEU A 27 0.99 11.29 6.70
C LEU A 27 1.14 12.33 5.58
N LYS A 28 1.65 11.91 4.42
CA LYS A 28 1.90 12.79 3.27
C LYS A 28 0.91 12.50 2.15
N ASN A 29 0.64 13.49 1.30
CA ASN A 29 -0.25 13.33 0.14
C ASN A 29 0.52 13.14 -1.16
N ALA A 30 1.73 13.68 -1.23
CA ALA A 30 2.59 13.61 -2.39
C ALA A 30 4.07 13.78 -2.02
N VAL A 31 4.94 13.38 -2.95
CA VAL A 31 6.40 13.54 -2.86
C VAL A 31 7.01 13.55 -4.26
N TRP A 32 8.12 14.27 -4.42
CA TRP A 32 9.00 14.14 -5.58
C TRP A 32 10.14 13.19 -5.24
N VAL A 33 10.32 12.16 -6.05
CA VAL A 33 11.45 11.23 -5.95
C VAL A 33 12.48 11.62 -7.00
N VAL A 34 13.73 11.80 -6.59
CA VAL A 34 14.84 12.13 -7.48
C VAL A 34 15.53 10.86 -7.98
N PHE A 35 15.85 10.86 -9.26
CA PHE A 35 16.57 9.80 -9.96
C PHE A 35 17.84 10.38 -10.58
N TYR A 36 18.98 9.73 -10.32
CA TYR A 36 20.23 10.07 -11.00
C TYR A 36 20.26 9.46 -12.41
N LYS A 37 20.75 10.22 -13.39
CA LYS A 37 20.97 9.71 -14.75
C LYS A 37 22.17 8.78 -14.76
N LYS A 38 22.15 7.77 -15.65
CA LYS A 38 23.22 6.76 -15.77
C LYS A 38 24.64 7.34 -15.84
N LYS A 39 24.82 8.46 -16.52
CA LYS A 39 26.13 9.13 -16.69
C LYS A 39 26.79 9.62 -15.39
N VAL A 40 26.01 9.77 -14.30
CA VAL A 40 26.49 10.33 -13.02
C VAL A 40 27.09 9.25 -12.12
N ASN A 41 26.85 7.97 -12.42
CA ASN A 41 27.32 6.81 -11.65
C ASN A 41 27.06 6.93 -10.12
N LYS A 42 25.92 7.52 -9.74
CA LYS A 42 25.46 7.61 -8.35
C LYS A 42 24.35 6.59 -8.10
N PRO A 43 24.31 5.93 -6.92
CA PRO A 43 23.20 5.04 -6.54
C PRO A 43 21.85 5.74 -6.65
N THR A 44 20.88 5.07 -7.26
CA THR A 44 19.52 5.56 -7.44
C THR A 44 18.59 4.37 -7.60
N ILE A 45 17.40 4.46 -7.03
CA ILE A 45 16.34 3.49 -7.31
C ILE A 45 15.99 3.49 -8.81
N SER A 46 15.60 2.34 -9.35
CA SER A 46 15.06 2.25 -10.70
C SER A 46 13.64 2.81 -10.75
N TRP A 47 13.20 3.31 -11.90
CA TRP A 47 11.81 3.77 -12.05
C TRP A 47 10.82 2.63 -11.79
N SER A 48 11.08 1.42 -12.31
CA SER A 48 10.18 0.28 -12.09
C SER A 48 10.04 -0.05 -10.61
N ASP A 49 11.15 -0.15 -9.88
CA ASP A 49 11.10 -0.43 -8.44
C ASP A 49 10.36 0.68 -7.68
N SER A 50 10.58 1.94 -8.05
CA SER A 50 9.88 3.06 -7.41
C SER A 50 8.37 3.00 -7.60
N VAL A 51 7.91 2.60 -8.78
CA VAL A 51 6.48 2.40 -9.07
C VAL A 51 5.96 1.19 -8.30
N ASP A 52 6.65 0.05 -8.35
CA ASP A 52 6.19 -1.19 -7.71
C ASP A 52 6.00 -1.01 -6.21
N GLU A 53 6.95 -0.38 -5.53
CA GLU A 53 6.82 -0.06 -4.11
C GLU A 53 5.71 0.96 -3.87
N ALA A 54 5.56 2.02 -4.70
CA ALA A 54 4.46 2.97 -4.54
C ALA A 54 3.08 2.29 -4.63
N LEU A 55 2.90 1.37 -5.58
CA LEU A 55 1.67 0.62 -5.77
C LEU A 55 1.34 -0.24 -4.52
N CYS A 56 2.35 -0.82 -3.88
CA CYS A 56 2.17 -1.60 -2.64
C CYS A 56 1.51 -0.79 -1.53
N PHE A 57 1.68 0.54 -1.50
CA PHE A 57 1.09 1.44 -0.51
C PHE A 57 -0.13 2.23 -1.04
N GLY A 58 -0.60 1.94 -2.25
CA GLY A 58 -1.74 2.64 -2.86
C GLY A 58 -1.40 4.02 -3.42
N TRP A 59 -0.12 4.26 -3.68
CA TRP A 59 0.40 5.47 -4.34
C TRP A 59 0.61 5.20 -5.83
N ILE A 60 0.63 6.27 -6.63
CA ILE A 60 0.87 6.21 -8.08
C ILE A 60 1.87 7.27 -8.51
N ASP A 61 2.57 7.01 -9.61
CA ASP A 61 3.38 8.00 -10.30
C ASP A 61 2.52 8.87 -11.24
N SER A 62 2.97 10.09 -11.51
CA SER A 62 2.38 10.91 -12.58
C SER A 62 3.43 11.64 -13.41
N VAL A 63 3.82 12.84 -13.01
CA VAL A 63 4.64 13.73 -13.83
C VAL A 63 6.12 13.44 -13.63
N LYS A 64 6.82 13.15 -14.73
CA LYS A 64 8.28 13.17 -14.79
C LYS A 64 8.77 14.54 -15.25
N LYS A 65 9.79 15.08 -14.59
CA LYS A 65 10.47 16.31 -15.02
C LYS A 65 11.99 16.12 -15.02
N THR A 66 12.66 16.81 -15.92
CA THR A 66 14.12 16.99 -15.81
C THR A 66 14.38 18.05 -14.75
N MET A 67 15.24 17.74 -13.78
CA MET A 67 15.62 18.70 -12.75
C MET A 67 16.87 19.47 -13.16
N ASP A 68 17.87 18.76 -13.69
CA ASP A 68 19.10 19.35 -14.22
C ASP A 68 19.84 18.38 -15.17
N ALA A 69 21.10 18.67 -15.47
CA ALA A 69 21.95 17.87 -16.33
C ALA A 69 22.15 16.43 -15.82
N GLU A 70 22.12 16.21 -14.51
CA GLU A 70 22.43 14.96 -13.81
C GLU A 70 21.19 14.22 -13.30
N ARG A 71 20.09 14.92 -13.06
CA ARG A 71 18.94 14.42 -12.29
C ARG A 71 17.62 14.61 -13.02
N SER A 72 16.70 13.69 -12.77
CA SER A 72 15.28 13.82 -13.08
C SER A 72 14.45 13.56 -11.84
N VAL A 73 13.23 14.08 -11.80
CA VAL A 73 12.28 13.84 -10.71
C VAL A 73 11.01 13.21 -11.24
N GLN A 74 10.41 12.34 -10.43
CA GLN A 74 9.10 11.76 -10.65
C GLN A 74 8.19 12.13 -9.49
N PHE A 75 7.01 12.62 -9.80
CA PHE A 75 6.00 12.89 -8.80
C PHE A 75 5.25 11.60 -8.44
N PHE A 76 5.10 11.37 -7.15
CA PHE A 76 4.29 10.30 -6.57
C PHE A 76 3.25 10.90 -5.64
N SER A 77 2.05 10.34 -5.64
CA SER A 77 0.99 10.77 -4.72
C SER A 77 0.05 9.65 -4.34
N LYS A 78 -0.65 9.87 -3.22
CA LYS A 78 -1.82 9.07 -2.88
C LYS A 78 -2.82 9.12 -4.03
N ARG A 79 -3.32 7.96 -4.39
CA ARG A 79 -4.31 7.85 -5.44
C ARG A 79 -5.67 8.39 -4.96
N LYS A 80 -6.37 9.12 -5.83
CA LYS A 80 -7.78 9.47 -5.58
C LYS A 80 -8.67 8.23 -5.82
N PRO A 81 -9.65 7.94 -4.95
CA PRO A 81 -10.49 6.73 -5.05
C PRO A 81 -11.12 6.49 -6.44
N ASN A 82 -11.51 7.56 -7.13
CA ASN A 82 -12.29 7.47 -8.37
C ASN A 82 -11.46 7.43 -9.66
N SER A 83 -10.12 7.52 -9.61
CA SER A 83 -9.29 7.51 -10.82
C SER A 83 -9.20 6.12 -11.46
N THR A 84 -8.99 5.99 -12.77
CA THR A 84 -8.79 4.69 -13.47
C THR A 84 -7.31 4.30 -13.50
N TRP A 85 -6.99 3.02 -13.29
CA TRP A 85 -5.61 2.53 -13.34
C TRP A 85 -5.21 2.31 -14.80
N SER A 86 -3.96 2.66 -15.15
CA SER A 86 -3.39 2.27 -16.44
C SER A 86 -3.33 0.74 -16.53
N LYS A 87 -3.35 0.19 -17.75
CA LYS A 87 -3.20 -1.25 -17.97
C LYS A 87 -1.91 -1.79 -17.35
N ILE A 88 -0.82 -1.03 -17.46
CA ILE A 88 0.49 -1.40 -16.92
C ILE A 88 0.46 -1.50 -15.40
N ASN A 89 -0.13 -0.51 -14.70
CA ASN A 89 -0.15 -0.53 -13.24
C ASN A 89 -1.09 -1.63 -12.70
N LYS A 90 -2.13 -2.02 -13.45
CA LYS A 90 -2.97 -3.18 -13.10
C LYS A 90 -2.16 -4.49 -13.15
N LEU A 91 -1.42 -4.72 -14.23
CA LEU A 91 -0.56 -5.90 -14.36
C LEU A 91 0.50 -5.95 -13.24
N LYS A 92 1.12 -4.81 -12.92
CA LYS A 92 2.06 -4.72 -11.80
C LYS A 92 1.40 -5.07 -10.47
N VAL A 93 0.19 -4.56 -10.21
CA VAL A 93 -0.58 -4.90 -9.00
C VAL A 93 -0.87 -6.38 -8.91
N GLU A 94 -1.31 -7.02 -10.00
CA GLU A 94 -1.58 -8.46 -10.03
C GLU A 94 -0.34 -9.26 -9.60
N LEU A 95 0.82 -8.95 -10.19
CA LEU A 95 2.10 -9.58 -9.81
C LEU A 95 2.48 -9.30 -8.35
N LEU A 96 2.30 -8.06 -7.87
CA LEU A 96 2.64 -7.70 -6.49
C LEU A 96 1.72 -8.38 -5.45
N ILE A 97 0.48 -8.67 -5.83
CA ILE A 97 -0.45 -9.48 -5.02
C ILE A 97 0.04 -10.93 -4.97
N GLU A 98 0.39 -11.50 -6.13
CA GLU A 98 0.91 -12.88 -6.22
C GLU A 98 2.22 -13.05 -5.43
N GLU A 99 3.09 -12.04 -5.45
CA GLU A 99 4.34 -11.99 -4.67
C GLU A 99 4.12 -11.71 -3.16
N GLY A 100 2.89 -11.41 -2.73
CA GLY A 100 2.58 -11.11 -1.33
C GLY A 100 3.20 -9.80 -0.81
N ARG A 101 3.56 -8.87 -1.71
CA ARG A 101 4.27 -7.61 -1.36
C ARG A 101 3.32 -6.45 -1.04
N MET A 102 2.06 -6.57 -1.45
CA MET A 102 1.02 -5.59 -1.21
C MET A 102 0.79 -5.34 0.28
N THR A 103 0.68 -4.07 0.65
CA THR A 103 0.26 -3.70 2.01
C THR A 103 -1.26 -3.56 2.09
N LYS A 104 -1.80 -3.56 3.31
CA LYS A 104 -3.22 -3.28 3.56
C LYS A 104 -3.69 -1.99 2.87
N ALA A 105 -2.88 -0.92 2.95
CA ALA A 105 -3.21 0.36 2.33
C ALA A 105 -3.34 0.26 0.79
N GLY A 106 -2.44 -0.48 0.14
CA GLY A 106 -2.52 -0.73 -1.29
C GLY A 106 -3.74 -1.56 -1.68
N SER A 107 -3.99 -2.66 -0.96
CA SER A 107 -5.14 -3.55 -1.19
C SER A 107 -6.48 -2.81 -1.05
N GLU A 108 -6.62 -1.92 -0.06
CA GLU A 108 -7.83 -1.10 0.12
C GLU A 108 -8.07 -0.14 -1.06
N GLN A 109 -7.02 0.42 -1.67
CA GLN A 109 -7.18 1.30 -2.84
C GLN A 109 -7.62 0.54 -4.09
N ILE A 110 -7.28 -0.76 -4.19
CA ILE A 110 -7.72 -1.62 -5.28
C ILE A 110 -9.20 -2.01 -5.07
N CYS A 111 -9.57 -2.45 -3.86
CA CYS A 111 -10.92 -2.90 -3.53
C CYS A 111 -12.00 -1.80 -3.67
N LYS A 112 -11.64 -0.52 -3.50
CA LYS A 112 -12.58 0.62 -3.69
C LYS A 112 -13.06 0.79 -5.12
N LYS A 113 -12.36 0.22 -6.10
CA LYS A 113 -12.89 0.05 -7.46
C LYS A 113 -13.29 -1.40 -7.62
N ASN A 114 -14.45 -1.63 -8.22
CA ASN A 114 -14.86 -2.93 -8.72
C ASN A 114 -13.81 -3.48 -9.70
N VAL A 115 -12.76 -4.09 -9.18
CA VAL A 115 -12.05 -5.21 -9.79
C VAL A 115 -12.87 -6.41 -9.34
N ALA A 116 -13.69 -6.98 -10.22
CA ALA A 116 -14.30 -8.28 -9.95
C ALA A 116 -13.17 -9.30 -9.60
N PRO A 117 -13.46 -10.27 -8.73
CA PRO A 117 -12.59 -10.58 -7.60
C PRO A 117 -11.39 -11.42 -8.02
N MET A 118 -10.21 -10.98 -7.62
CA MET A 118 -9.15 -11.90 -7.19
C MET A 118 -8.64 -11.42 -5.84
N GLY A 119 -9.21 -12.00 -4.77
CA GLY A 119 -8.58 -11.98 -3.45
C GLY A 119 -8.69 -10.70 -2.63
N CYS A 120 -9.89 -10.16 -2.41
CA CYS A 120 -10.12 -9.36 -1.19
C CYS A 120 -10.14 -10.31 0.02
N ILE A 121 -8.97 -10.75 0.48
CA ILE A 121 -8.85 -11.57 1.70
C ILE A 121 -8.95 -10.62 2.90
N GLY A 122 -10.18 -10.29 3.26
CA GLY A 122 -10.50 -9.98 4.64
C GLY A 122 -10.39 -11.28 5.44
N LYS A 123 -9.21 -11.53 6.01
CA LYS A 123 -9.08 -12.46 7.13
C LYS A 123 -8.35 -11.72 8.23
N THR A 124 -9.11 -11.33 9.24
CA THR A 124 -8.63 -11.22 10.62
C THR A 124 -7.75 -12.43 10.90
N THR A 125 -6.44 -12.23 11.01
CA THR A 125 -5.53 -13.25 11.56
C THR A 125 -5.73 -13.27 13.07
N GLY A 126 -6.88 -13.81 13.49
CA GLY A 126 -7.00 -14.52 14.77
C GLY A 126 -6.55 -15.95 14.51
N ASN A 127 -5.49 -16.36 15.18
CA ASN A 127 -4.89 -17.70 15.10
C ASN A 127 -5.93 -18.79 15.48
N PRO A 128 -6.19 -19.82 14.63
CA PRO A 128 -7.16 -20.88 14.95
C PRO A 128 -6.68 -21.91 16.00
N ALA A 129 -5.51 -21.75 16.62
CA ALA A 129 -4.92 -22.76 17.51
C ALA A 129 -5.17 -22.57 19.02
N GLU A 130 -5.91 -21.54 19.47
CA GLU A 130 -6.11 -21.26 20.91
C GLU A 130 -7.56 -21.41 21.41
N GLN A 131 -8.42 -22.13 20.68
CA GLN A 131 -9.79 -22.40 21.13
C GLN A 131 -10.07 -23.89 21.26
N ASN A 132 -9.31 -24.54 22.14
CA ASN A 132 -9.80 -25.77 22.76
C ASN A 132 -9.18 -25.96 24.14
N GLN A 133 -9.75 -25.30 25.16
CA GLN A 133 -9.66 -25.69 26.58
C GLN A 133 -10.64 -24.87 27.42
N ARG A 134 -11.89 -25.35 27.50
CA ARG A 134 -12.65 -25.58 28.75
C ARG A 134 -14.11 -25.90 28.43
N ASN A 135 -14.38 -27.19 28.41
CA ASN A 135 -15.72 -27.75 28.59
C ASN A 135 -15.83 -28.14 30.07
N SER A 136 -16.85 -27.65 30.80
CA SER A 136 -17.58 -28.33 31.89
C SER A 136 -18.18 -27.35 32.90
N MET A 137 -19.44 -27.65 33.27
CA MET A 137 -20.22 -27.16 34.45
C MET A 137 -20.73 -25.71 34.37
N GLU A 138 -22.03 -25.37 34.39
CA GLU A 138 -23.29 -26.07 34.68
C GLU A 138 -24.44 -25.27 34.03
N CYS A 139 -25.41 -25.95 33.41
CA CYS A 139 -26.71 -25.36 33.07
C CYS A 139 -27.73 -25.84 34.10
N ILE A 140 -28.21 -24.93 34.96
CA ILE A 140 -29.36 -25.19 35.83
C ILE A 140 -30.64 -25.04 34.99
N PRO A 141 -31.55 -26.03 34.95
CA PRO A 141 -32.79 -25.90 34.20
C PRO A 141 -33.83 -25.07 34.97
N ALA A 142 -34.43 -24.10 34.27
CA ALA A 142 -35.59 -23.34 34.74
C ALA A 142 -36.86 -24.21 34.71
N THR A 143 -37.54 -24.33 35.85
CA THR A 143 -38.91 -24.86 35.94
C THR A 143 -39.89 -23.72 36.20
N LYS A 144 -40.84 -23.53 35.27
CA LYS A 144 -42.19 -22.98 35.52
C LYS A 144 -43.11 -24.20 35.43
N THR A 145 -44.13 -24.47 36.25
CA THR A 145 -45.25 -23.64 36.71
C THR A 145 -46.09 -24.50 37.66
N LYS A 146 -46.77 -23.95 38.69
CA LYS A 146 -48.24 -24.09 38.85
C LYS A 146 -48.81 -23.24 39.99
N THR A 147 -49.85 -22.51 39.63
CA THR A 147 -50.90 -21.91 40.45
C THR A 147 -51.56 -22.91 41.39
N ILE A 148 -51.87 -22.48 42.61
CA ILE A 148 -53.23 -22.52 43.20
C ILE A 148 -53.43 -21.17 43.90
#